data_AF-A0A1Y3REH8-F1
#
_entry.id   AF-A0A1Y3REH8-F1
#
_cell.length_a   1.000
_cell.length_b   1.000
_cell.length_c   1.000
_cell.angle_alpha   90.00
_cell.angle_beta   90.00
_cell.angle_gamma   90.00
#
_symmetry.space_group_name_H-M   'P 1'
#
loop_
_entity.id
_entity.type
_entity.pdbx_description
1 polymer ?
#
loop_
_entity_poly.entity_id
_entity_poly.type
_entity_poly.pdbx_seq_one_letter_code
_entity_poly.pdbx_strand_id
1 'polypeptide(L)' 'MRNNSTIDSLKAMRFSAMAAELERQMQDSSAYSQMGFEERLSLLVDAEWNARQNNKLLRCIRDAHFAEPSCVRRAKTTP' A
#
# COMPACT_ATOMS: atom_id res chain seq x y z
N MET A 1 0.78 6.51 27.50
CA MET A 1 1.59 5.82 26.47
C MET A 1 0.90 4.52 26.07
N ARG A 2 0.38 4.42 24.83
CA ARG A 2 -0.18 3.17 24.28
C ARG A 2 -0.25 3.10 22.74
N ASN A 3 0.24 4.11 22.02
CA ASN A 3 0.01 4.22 20.57
C ASN A 3 1.07 3.45 19.74
N ASN A 4 2.32 3.41 20.19
CA ASN A 4 3.36 2.61 19.53
C ASN A 4 2.99 1.12 19.49
N SER A 5 2.40 0.60 20.58
CA SER A 5 1.94 -0.79 20.64
C SER A 5 0.90 -1.11 19.55
N THR A 6 0.02 -0.18 19.20
CA THR A 6 -1.01 -0.40 18.17
C THR A 6 -0.40 -0.37 16.77
N ILE A 7 0.48 0.60 16.49
CA ILE A 7 1.20 0.71 15.22
C ILE A 7 2.05 -0.54 14.99
N ASP A 8 2.79 -1.00 16.01
CA ASP A 8 3.62 -2.20 15.92
C ASP A 8 2.75 -3.45 15.68
N SER A 9 1.58 -3.54 16.31
CA SER A 9 0.61 -4.62 16.08
C SER A 9 0.05 -4.60 14.65
N LEU A 10 -0.28 -3.42 14.13
CA LEU A 10 -0.74 -3.27 12.74
C LEU A 10 0.35 -3.70 11.75
N LYS A 11 1.60 -3.31 11.99
CA LYS A 11 2.75 -3.73 11.18
C LYS A 11 2.96 -5.25 11.26
N ALA A 12 2.87 -5.84 12.44
CA ALA A 12 2.96 -7.30 12.64
C ALA A 12 1.84 -8.07 11.92
N MET A 13 0.63 -7.51 11.87
CA MET A 13 -0.51 -8.06 11.12
C MET A 13 -0.48 -7.75 9.62
N ARG A 14 0.56 -7.08 9.12
CA ARG A 14 0.72 -6.67 7.71
C ARG A 14 -0.33 -5.66 7.24
N PHE A 15 -0.79 -4.80 8.13
CA PHE A 15 -1.61 -3.63 7.83
C PHE A 15 -0.74 -2.36 7.75
N SER A 16 0.22 -2.37 6.83
CA SER A 16 1.26 -1.33 6.77
C SER A 16 0.71 0.04 6.38
N ALA A 17 -0.31 0.10 5.51
CA ALA A 17 -0.88 1.37 5.08
C ALA A 17 -1.83 1.93 6.15
N MET A 18 -2.59 1.07 6.84
CA MET A 18 -3.35 1.48 8.03
C MET A 18 -2.45 2.04 9.13
N ALA A 19 -1.29 1.41 9.38
CA ALA A 19 -0.33 1.88 10.37
C ALA A 19 0.22 3.27 10.03
N ALA A 20 0.57 3.50 8.77
CA ALA A 20 1.06 4.80 8.30
C ALA A 20 -0.03 5.88 8.39
N GLU A 21 -1.27 5.54 8.07
CA GLU A 21 -2.42 6.45 8.20
C GLU A 21 -2.70 6.79 9.67
N LEU A 22 -2.57 5.84 10.59
CA LEU A 22 -2.69 6.10 12.03
C LEU A 22 -1.58 7.03 12.53
N GLU A 23 -0.34 6.80 12.10
CA GLU A 23 0.79 7.71 12.39
C GLU A 23 0.50 9.13 11.89
N ARG A 24 -0.05 9.28 10.68
CA ARG A 24 -0.44 10.57 10.09
C ARG A 24 -1.55 11.26 10.89
N GLN A 25 -2.59 10.52 11.28
CA GLN A 25 -3.67 11.08 12.10
C GLN A 25 -3.19 11.53 13.48
N MET A 26 -2.19 10.86 14.05
CA MET A 26 -1.58 11.25 15.31
C MET A 26 -0.69 12.49 15.19
N GLN A 27 0.03 12.65 14.08
CA GLN A 27 0.88 13.83 13.84
C GLN A 27 0.06 15.09 13.63
N ASP A 28 -1.09 15.00 12.94
CA ASP A 28 -1.97 16.14 12.68
C ASP A 28 -3.30 15.99 13.43
N SER A 29 -3.20 15.78 14.75
CA SER A 29 -4.39 15.58 15.59
C SER A 29 -5.40 16.73 15.48
N SER A 30 -4.97 17.96 15.17
CA SER A 30 -5.87 19.11 14.96
C SER A 30 -6.83 18.91 13.80
N ALA A 31 -6.34 18.44 12.64
CA ALA A 31 -7.17 18.23 11.46
C ALA A 31 -8.18 17.09 11.66
N TYR A 32 -7.77 16.01 12.31
CA TYR A 32 -8.62 14.83 12.49
C TYR A 32 -9.52 14.90 13.73
N SER A 33 -9.28 15.80 14.68
CA SER A 33 -10.15 15.95 15.87
C SER A 33 -11.54 16.51 15.53
N GLN A 34 -11.69 17.15 14.36
CA GLN A 34 -12.97 17.65 13.87
C GLN A 34 -13.82 16.56 13.20
N MET A 35 -13.19 15.42 12.85
CA MET A 35 -13.85 14.29 12.19
C MET A 35 -14.48 13.34 13.20
N GLY A 36 -15.58 12.71 12.81
CA GLY A 36 -16.21 11.66 13.60
C GLY A 36 -15.30 10.42 13.72
N PHE A 37 -15.48 9.62 14.77
CA PHE A 37 -14.71 8.38 14.95
C PHE A 37 -14.85 7.45 13.73
N GLU A 38 -16.08 7.24 13.25
CA GLU A 38 -16.35 6.38 12.10
C GLU A 38 -15.63 6.89 10.84
N GLU A 39 -15.63 8.19 10.63
CA GLU A 39 -14.97 8.83 9.48
C GLU A 39 -13.45 8.62 9.50
N ARG A 40 -12.83 8.77 10.68
CA ARG A 40 -11.40 8.49 10.88
C ARG A 40 -11.07 7.02 10.70
N LEU A 41 -11.95 6.14 11.15
CA LEU A 41 -11.81 4.69 10.98
C LEU A 41 -11.94 4.30 9.50
N SER A 42 -12.89 4.89 8.77
CA SER A 42 -13.04 4.69 7.33
C SER A 42 -11.77 5.07 6.58
N LEU A 43 -11.15 6.21 6.88
CA LEU A 43 -9.85 6.59 6.28
C LEU A 43 -8.74 5.56 6.52
N LEU A 44 -8.65 5.03 7.74
CA LEU A 44 -7.69 3.98 8.10
C LEU A 44 -7.91 2.70 7.29
N VAL A 45 -9.16 2.29 7.15
CA VAL A 45 -9.56 1.09 6.40
C VAL A 45 -9.34 1.30 4.89
N ASP A 46 -9.72 2.45 4.36
CA ASP A 46 -9.57 2.79 2.95
C ASP A 46 -8.11 2.84 2.52
N ALA A 47 -7.23 3.41 3.34
CA ALA A 47 -5.79 3.44 3.08
C ALA A 47 -5.23 2.02 2.86
N GLU A 48 -5.61 1.08 3.73
CA GLU A 48 -5.18 -0.31 3.65
C GLU A 48 -5.85 -1.08 2.51
N TRP A 49 -7.14 -0.86 2.29
CA TRP A 49 -7.86 -1.45 1.19
C TRP A 49 -7.22 -1.07 -0.15
N ASN A 50 -6.97 0.22 -0.36
CA ASN A 50 -6.35 0.75 -1.56
C ASN A 50 -4.94 0.19 -1.78
N ALA A 51 -4.13 0.09 -0.72
CA ALA A 51 -2.81 -0.53 -0.80
C ALA A 51 -2.89 -2.00 -1.25
N ARG A 52 -3.86 -2.77 -0.74
CA ARG A 52 -4.08 -4.16 -1.14
C ARG A 52 -4.56 -4.30 -2.58
N GLN A 53 -5.46 -3.42 -3.03
CA GLN A 53 -5.90 -3.42 -4.43
C GLN A 53 -4.73 -3.08 -5.36
N ASN A 54 -3.91 -2.08 -5.01
CA ASN A 54 -2.73 -1.71 -5.80
C ASN A 54 -1.71 -2.85 -5.86
N ASN A 55 -1.42 -3.51 -4.74
CA ASN A 55 -0.54 -4.68 -4.71
C ASN A 55 -1.07 -5.85 -5.53
N LYS A 56 -2.40 -6.07 -5.53
CA LYS A 56 -3.04 -7.06 -6.38
C LYS A 56 -2.87 -6.71 -7.86
N LEU A 57 -3.10 -5.45 -8.24
CA LEU A 57 -2.92 -4.96 -9.61
C LEU A 57 -1.47 -5.11 -10.07
N LEU A 58 -0.50 -4.68 -9.27
CA LEU A 58 0.93 -4.82 -9.57
C LEU A 58 1.34 -6.28 -9.72
N ARG A 59 0.81 -7.18 -8.88
CA ARG A 59 1.02 -8.62 -9.05
C ARG A 59 0.41 -9.12 -10.37
N CYS A 60 -0.83 -8.74 -10.68
CA CYS A 60 -1.45 -9.09 -11.95
C CYS A 60 -0.65 -8.59 -13.15
N ILE A 61 -0.13 -7.36 -13.12
CA ILE A 61 0.73 -6.82 -14.18
C ILE A 61 2.01 -7.64 -14.29
N ARG A 62 2.67 -7.94 -13.16
CA ARG A 62 3.91 -8.74 -13.15
C ARG A 62 3.70 -10.17 -13.61
N ASP A 63 2.57 -10.78 -13.27
CA ASP A 63 2.23 -12.14 -13.71
C ASP A 63 1.77 -12.14 -15.18
N ALA A 64 1.15 -11.06 -15.62
CA ALA A 64 0.77 -10.81 -17.01
C ALA A 64 1.93 -10.28 -17.86
N HIS A 65 3.16 -10.12 -17.32
CA HIS A 65 4.37 -9.96 -18.11
C HIS A 65 4.62 -11.27 -18.88
N PHE A 66 3.87 -11.36 -19.97
CA PHE A 66 4.08 -11.99 -21.25
C PHE A 66 5.29 -12.92 -21.31
N ALA A 67 5.00 -14.19 -21.57
CA ALA A 67 5.95 -15.18 -22.01
C ALA A 67 6.63 -14.73 -23.32
N GLU A 68 7.62 -13.84 -23.25
CA GLU A 68 8.65 -13.76 -24.30
C GLU A 68 9.95 -13.10 -23.77
N PRO A 69 10.84 -13.87 -23.12
CA PRO A 69 12.22 -13.45 -22.90
C PRO A 69 13.12 -13.63 -24.14
N SER A 70 12.59 -14.08 -25.30
CA SER A 70 13.40 -14.75 -26.34
C SER A 70 13.42 -14.14 -27.74
N CYS A 71 12.64 -13.11 -28.08
CA CYS A 71 12.54 -12.65 -29.47
C CYS A 71 13.33 -11.39 -29.84
N VAL A 72 14.33 -10.96 -29.06
CA VAL A 72 15.39 -10.11 -29.63
C VAL A 72 16.45 -11.03 -30.27
N ARG A 73 16.03 -11.76 -31.30
CA ARG A 73 16.96 -12.38 -32.24
C ARG A 73 17.72 -11.22 -32.88
N ARG A 74 18.94 -10.99 -32.39
CA ARG A 74 19.97 -10.19 -33.05
C ARG A 74 19.95 -10.55 -34.54
N ALA A 75 19.35 -9.70 -35.37
CA ALA A 75 19.70 -9.64 -36.76
C ALA A 75 21.11 -9.03 -36.82
N LYS A 76 22.11 -9.88 -36.57
CA LYS A 76 23.44 -9.67 -37.12
C LYS A 76 23.29 -9.80 -38.63
N THR A 77 23.35 -8.70 -39.34
CA THR A 77 23.78 -8.67 -40.74
C THR A 77 24.51 -7.35 -40.99
N THR A 78 25.81 -7.36 -40.69
CA THR A 78 26.85 -6.78 -41.57
C THR A 78 26.89 -7.58 -42.89
N PRO A 79 27.44 -7.06 -44.01
CA PRO A 79 28.56 -6.11 -44.12
C PRO A 79 28.20 -4.72 -44.65
#